data_AF-A0AAQ4EV23-F1
#
_entry.id   AF-A0AAQ4EV23-F1
#
_cell.length_a   1.000
_cell.length_b   1.000
_cell.length_c   1.000
_cell.angle_alpha   90.00
_cell.angle_beta   90.00
_cell.angle_gamma   90.00
#
_symmetry.space_group_name_H-M   'P 1'
#
loop_
_entity.id
_entity.type
_entity.pdbx_description
1 polymer ?
#
loop_
_entity_poly.entity_id
_entity_poly.type
_entity_poly.pdbx_seq_one_letter_code
_entity_poly.pdbx_strand_id
1 'polypeptide(L)'
;MSLLAKAQSHWMSLLAKAQSHWAFRADVAGRTDVLVVLSSSHEEYLRDVLIMKRFGYAFVLLLICFRPTESDEHDHKYQDNEEVVLWMNTVGPYHNRQETYTYLSLPFCVGPKASISHYHETLGEALLGVELEFSGLDILFKAPVAKTAYCEITLSSAKLQAFIYAVKNHYWYQMYIDGLPIWGIVGEHDESDNSYYLWTHKKFEIGYNGNRIVDVNLTSEVKTKLVLNQKIALTYEVIWKPSTVRFEERFDKYLDPSFFQHRIHWFSIFNSFMMVIFLVGLVSMILMRTLRKDYARYSKDEEMDDMVGNEWQIVQVERDLGDEYGWKQVHGDVFRPPTHTLLFSALVGTGHQIAVVVLCVILFAIMGELYTERGSLLSTAIFVYAATSPINGYFGGSLYGRMG
;
A
#
# COMPACT_ATOMS: atom_id res chain seq x y z
N MET A 1 38.58 -5.80 11.61
CA MET A 1 38.75 -7.27 11.82
C MET A 1 39.09 -7.69 13.25
N SER A 2 39.57 -6.84 14.18
CA SER A 2 39.93 -7.26 15.54
C SER A 2 38.80 -7.22 16.59
N LEU A 3 37.69 -6.51 16.34
CA LEU A 3 36.54 -6.42 17.25
C LEU A 3 35.56 -7.60 17.09
N LEU A 4 35.39 -8.11 15.87
CA LEU A 4 34.53 -9.28 15.59
C LEU A 4 35.13 -10.60 16.13
N ALA A 5 36.46 -10.75 16.07
CA ALA A 5 37.15 -11.92 16.62
C ALA A 5 37.06 -12.00 18.17
N LYS A 6 37.04 -10.84 18.86
CA LYS A 6 36.88 -10.77 20.32
C LYS A 6 35.46 -11.04 20.80
N ALA A 7 34.45 -10.70 20.00
CA ALA A 7 33.06 -11.04 20.30
C ALA A 7 32.82 -12.56 20.17
N GLN A 8 33.39 -13.18 19.13
CA GLN A 8 33.18 -14.60 18.86
C GLN A 8 33.83 -15.53 19.91
N SER A 9 34.97 -15.15 20.49
CA SER A 9 35.61 -15.91 21.58
C SER A 9 34.88 -15.79 22.92
N HIS A 10 34.24 -14.65 23.19
CA HIS A 10 33.49 -14.41 24.43
C HIS A 10 32.19 -15.23 24.47
N TRP A 11 31.52 -15.36 23.33
CA TRP A 11 30.31 -16.17 23.14
C TRP A 11 30.57 -17.68 23.27
N MET A 12 31.69 -18.19 22.73
CA MET A 12 32.05 -19.60 22.88
C MET A 12 32.39 -20.01 24.33
N SER A 13 32.93 -19.08 25.14
CA SER A 13 33.21 -19.36 26.57
C SER A 13 31.94 -19.43 27.45
N LEU A 14 30.88 -18.70 27.07
CA LEU A 14 29.59 -18.72 27.76
C LEU A 14 28.81 -20.01 27.47
N LEU A 15 28.93 -20.55 26.26
CA LEU A 15 28.35 -21.85 25.88
C LEU A 15 29.03 -23.03 26.58
N ALA A 16 30.36 -22.98 26.77
CA ALA A 16 31.09 -24.00 27.52
C ALA A 16 30.75 -24.02 29.03
N LYS A 17 30.39 -22.87 29.61
CA LYS A 17 29.95 -22.74 31.01
C LYS A 17 28.51 -23.20 31.27
N ALA A 18 27.66 -23.22 30.23
CA ALA A 18 26.30 -23.72 30.32
C ALA A 18 26.23 -25.26 30.26
N GLN A 19 27.21 -25.92 29.64
CA GLN A 19 27.28 -27.39 29.55
C GLN A 19 27.76 -28.09 30.82
N SER A 20 28.45 -27.39 31.74
CA SER A 20 29.00 -28.02 32.96
C SER A 20 28.03 -28.11 34.14
N HIS A 21 26.78 -27.63 34.02
CA HIS A 21 25.82 -27.56 35.12
C HIS A 21 24.76 -28.69 35.16
N TRP A 22 24.84 -29.68 34.25
CA TRP A 22 23.83 -30.74 34.11
C TRP A 22 24.35 -32.18 34.32
N ALA A 23 25.42 -32.36 35.08
CA ALA A 23 25.95 -33.70 35.36
C ALA A 23 26.22 -33.91 36.86
N PHE A 24 25.17 -34.14 37.65
CA PHE A 24 25.28 -34.85 38.94
C PHE A 24 23.92 -35.36 39.43
N ARG A 25 23.53 -36.59 39.08
CA ARG A 25 22.96 -37.57 40.03
C ARG A 25 22.70 -38.95 39.42
N ALA A 26 22.91 -39.95 40.28
CA ALA A 26 22.41 -41.31 40.29
C ALA A 26 23.24 -42.36 39.53
N ASP A 27 23.77 -43.24 40.36
CA ASP A 27 24.62 -44.39 40.11
C ASP A 27 23.75 -45.67 40.00
N VAL A 28 24.38 -46.71 39.43
CA VAL A 28 24.08 -48.15 39.52
C VAL A 28 23.08 -48.80 38.54
N ALA A 29 23.67 -49.74 37.78
CA ALA A 29 23.15 -50.95 37.12
C ALA A 29 22.72 -50.88 35.64
N GLY A 30 23.63 -51.35 34.76
CA GLY A 30 23.28 -52.50 33.90
C GLY A 30 22.83 -52.27 32.44
N ARG A 31 23.70 -51.71 31.60
CA ARG A 31 24.03 -52.16 30.23
C ARG A 31 22.87 -52.60 29.28
N THR A 32 22.23 -51.65 28.56
CA THR A 32 21.63 -51.89 27.21
C THR A 32 21.39 -50.67 26.28
N ASP A 33 21.74 -49.41 26.62
CA ASP A 33 21.20 -48.23 25.89
C ASP A 33 22.18 -47.43 25.00
N VAL A 34 23.22 -48.04 24.43
CA VAL A 34 24.22 -47.31 23.62
C VAL A 34 23.86 -47.24 22.12
N LEU A 35 22.96 -48.10 21.62
CA LEU A 35 22.70 -48.21 20.17
C LEU A 35 21.58 -47.29 19.64
N VAL A 36 20.71 -46.76 20.51
CA VAL A 36 19.57 -45.91 20.08
C VAL A 36 19.96 -44.42 20.03
N VAL A 37 20.88 -43.96 20.87
CA VAL A 37 21.25 -42.53 20.97
C VAL A 37 22.14 -42.05 19.81
N LEU A 38 22.93 -42.95 19.20
CA LEU A 38 23.75 -42.60 18.03
C LEU A 38 22.93 -42.37 16.75
N SER A 39 21.71 -42.92 16.67
CA SER A 39 20.82 -42.73 15.51
C SER A 39 20.15 -41.35 15.50
N SER A 40 19.78 -40.80 16.66
CA SER A 40 19.04 -39.51 16.71
C SER A 40 19.94 -38.29 16.49
N SER A 41 21.18 -38.33 16.99
CA SER A 41 22.13 -37.20 16.83
C SER A 41 22.60 -37.02 15.38
N HIS A 42 22.70 -38.11 14.61
CA HIS A 42 23.09 -38.07 13.20
C HIS A 42 21.95 -37.56 12.31
N GLU A 43 20.68 -37.82 12.67
CA GLU A 43 19.49 -37.28 12.00
C GLU A 43 19.27 -35.79 12.25
N GLU A 44 19.55 -35.30 13.46
CA GLU A 44 19.49 -33.86 13.79
C GLU A 44 20.59 -33.08 13.06
N TYR A 45 21.83 -33.58 13.05
CA TYR A 45 22.92 -32.96 12.32
C TYR A 45 22.68 -32.91 10.80
N LEU A 46 22.10 -33.98 10.23
CA LEU A 46 21.71 -34.01 8.81
C LEU A 46 20.56 -33.03 8.52
N ARG A 47 19.61 -32.84 9.43
CA ARG A 47 18.55 -31.81 9.29
C ARG A 47 19.12 -30.40 9.29
N ASP A 48 20.03 -30.07 10.19
CA ASP A 48 20.64 -28.74 10.28
C ASP A 48 21.48 -28.41 9.04
N VAL A 49 22.23 -29.38 8.52
CA VAL A 49 23.00 -29.24 7.26
C VAL A 49 22.06 -29.09 6.06
N LEU A 50 20.90 -29.77 6.04
CA LEU A 50 19.91 -29.63 4.98
C LEU A 50 19.24 -28.24 5.02
N ILE A 51 18.97 -27.72 6.21
CA ILE A 51 18.40 -26.38 6.43
C ILE A 51 19.40 -25.29 5.97
N MET A 52 20.67 -25.41 6.34
CA MET A 52 21.73 -24.49 5.88
C MET A 52 21.91 -24.54 4.36
N LYS A 53 21.85 -25.72 3.74
CA LYS A 53 21.90 -25.85 2.27
C LYS A 53 20.68 -25.22 1.60
N ARG A 54 19.48 -25.39 2.15
CA ARG A 54 18.24 -24.76 1.66
C ARG A 54 18.30 -23.23 1.73
N PHE A 55 18.83 -22.68 2.83
CA PHE A 55 19.09 -21.23 2.95
C PHE A 55 20.14 -20.76 1.94
N GLY A 56 21.20 -21.54 1.70
CA GLY A 56 22.21 -21.25 0.68
C GLY A 56 21.63 -21.22 -0.74
N TYR A 57 20.79 -22.20 -1.10
CA TYR A 57 20.12 -22.21 -2.41
C TYR A 57 19.10 -21.08 -2.55
N ALA A 58 18.37 -20.73 -1.48
CA ALA A 58 17.46 -19.59 -1.47
C ALA A 58 18.21 -18.26 -1.67
N PHE A 59 19.37 -18.10 -1.01
CA PHE A 59 20.22 -16.91 -1.16
C PHE A 59 20.83 -16.80 -2.57
N VAL A 60 21.25 -17.93 -3.16
CA VAL A 60 21.75 -17.99 -4.54
C VAL A 60 20.64 -17.72 -5.56
N LEU A 61 19.43 -18.24 -5.35
CA LEU A 61 18.25 -17.90 -6.16
C LEU A 61 17.91 -16.41 -6.08
N LEU A 62 18.00 -15.82 -4.89
CA LEU A 62 17.74 -14.39 -4.67
C LEU A 62 18.79 -13.51 -5.38
N LEU A 63 20.05 -13.96 -5.45
CA LEU A 63 21.12 -13.31 -6.22
C LEU A 63 20.99 -13.49 -7.75
N ILE A 64 20.42 -14.60 -8.23
CA ILE A 64 20.16 -14.83 -9.67
C ILE A 64 19.02 -13.95 -10.18
N CYS A 65 18.08 -13.56 -9.32
CA CYS A 65 17.03 -12.58 -9.64
C CYS A 65 17.56 -11.14 -9.78
N PHE A 66 18.77 -10.83 -9.31
CA PHE A 66 19.44 -9.53 -9.49
C PHE A 66 20.22 -9.45 -10.81
N ARG A 67 19.65 -9.91 -11.93
CA ARG A 67 20.16 -9.47 -13.23
C ARG A 67 19.73 -8.02 -13.46
N PRO A 68 20.59 -7.14 -13.99
CA PRO A 68 20.14 -5.85 -14.48
C PRO A 68 19.13 -6.13 -15.60
N THR A 69 17.87 -5.82 -15.35
CA THR A 69 16.81 -5.87 -16.34
C THR A 69 17.19 -4.93 -17.47
N GLU A 70 17.17 -5.42 -18.71
CA GLU A 70 17.35 -4.59 -19.89
C GLU A 70 16.18 -3.62 -20.02
N SER A 71 16.50 -2.42 -20.50
CA SER A 71 15.65 -1.24 -20.66
C SER A 71 14.23 -1.57 -21.12
N ASP A 72 13.25 -1.18 -20.32
CA ASP A 72 11.82 -1.22 -20.64
C ASP A 72 11.36 0.14 -21.18
N GLU A 73 10.22 0.18 -21.88
CA GLU A 73 9.51 1.41 -22.26
C GLU A 73 9.14 2.26 -21.02
N HIS A 74 9.14 1.63 -19.85
CA HIS A 74 8.94 2.24 -18.53
C HIS A 74 10.17 2.94 -17.95
N ASP A 75 11.32 2.97 -18.62
CA ASP A 75 12.51 3.67 -18.12
C ASP A 75 12.38 5.22 -18.20
N HIS A 76 11.27 5.71 -18.77
CA HIS A 76 10.95 7.12 -18.98
C HIS A 76 12.07 7.89 -19.70
N LYS A 77 12.80 7.19 -20.58
CA LYS A 77 13.92 7.71 -21.37
C LYS A 77 13.61 7.52 -22.85
N TYR A 78 13.76 8.58 -23.61
CA TYR A 78 13.43 8.62 -25.04
C TYR A 78 14.64 8.97 -25.89
N GLN A 79 14.77 8.30 -27.04
CA GLN A 79 15.64 8.72 -28.12
C GLN A 79 14.96 9.80 -28.95
N ASP A 80 15.76 10.61 -29.64
CA ASP A 80 15.24 11.67 -30.49
C ASP A 80 14.39 11.07 -31.63
N ASN A 81 13.18 11.60 -31.82
CA ASN A 81 12.14 11.07 -32.72
C ASN A 81 11.60 9.67 -32.36
N GLU A 82 11.76 9.22 -31.12
CA GLU A 82 11.05 8.05 -30.61
C GLU A 82 9.55 8.35 -30.42
N GLU A 83 8.71 7.34 -30.55
CA GLU A 83 7.26 7.47 -30.35
C GLU A 83 6.93 7.83 -28.90
N VAL A 84 6.07 8.84 -28.72
CA VAL A 84 5.51 9.22 -27.43
C VAL A 84 4.00 9.01 -27.49
N VAL A 85 3.49 8.10 -26.66
CA VAL A 85 2.08 7.73 -26.68
C VAL A 85 1.26 8.65 -25.78
N LEU A 86 0.20 9.23 -26.35
CA LEU A 86 -0.86 9.92 -25.59
C LEU A 86 -2.01 8.95 -25.33
N TRP A 87 -2.26 8.67 -24.05
CA TRP A 87 -3.34 7.82 -23.57
C TRP A 87 -4.55 8.66 -23.16
N MET A 88 -5.72 8.28 -23.65
CA MET A 88 -7.01 8.81 -23.23
C MET A 88 -7.56 7.90 -22.13
N ASN A 89 -8.09 8.47 -21.05
CA ASN A 89 -8.58 7.68 -19.91
C ASN A 89 -10.06 7.92 -19.67
N THR A 90 -10.38 8.93 -18.86
CA THR A 90 -11.74 9.15 -18.37
C THR A 90 -12.26 10.53 -18.70
N VAL A 91 -13.58 10.64 -18.75
CA VAL A 91 -14.34 11.89 -18.77
C VAL A 91 -15.36 11.87 -17.64
N GLY A 92 -15.71 13.03 -17.10
CA GLY A 92 -16.73 13.11 -16.06
C GLY A 92 -17.15 14.54 -15.74
N PRO A 93 -18.28 14.73 -15.05
CA PRO A 93 -18.72 16.04 -14.58
C PRO A 93 -17.79 16.60 -13.49
N TYR A 94 -17.45 17.89 -13.55
CA TYR A 94 -16.59 18.52 -12.56
C TYR A 94 -17.18 18.52 -11.13
N HIS A 95 -18.51 18.65 -11.03
CA HIS A 95 -19.24 18.73 -9.76
C HIS A 95 -19.41 17.38 -9.06
N ASN A 96 -19.28 16.26 -9.78
CA ASN A 96 -19.44 14.91 -9.23
C ASN A 96 -18.24 14.04 -9.60
N ARG A 97 -17.19 14.09 -8.77
CA ARG A 97 -15.93 13.38 -9.00
C ARG A 97 -16.01 11.85 -8.90
N GLN A 98 -17.10 11.30 -8.35
CA GLN A 98 -17.30 9.85 -8.25
C GLN A 98 -17.84 9.25 -9.55
N GLU A 99 -18.35 10.09 -10.45
CA GLU A 99 -18.90 9.68 -11.73
C GLU A 99 -17.83 9.87 -12.81
N THR A 100 -17.37 8.76 -13.37
CA THR A 100 -16.37 8.73 -14.45
C THR A 100 -16.76 7.74 -15.51
N TYR A 101 -16.63 8.15 -16.77
CA TYR A 101 -16.88 7.34 -17.96
C TYR A 101 -15.61 7.25 -18.82
N THR A 102 -15.55 6.32 -19.76
CA THR A 102 -14.44 6.22 -20.72
C THR A 102 -14.37 7.45 -21.62
N TYR A 103 -13.18 7.82 -22.09
CA TYR A 103 -13.01 9.02 -22.91
C TYR A 103 -13.90 9.02 -24.17
N LEU A 104 -13.97 7.90 -24.89
CA LEU A 104 -14.80 7.74 -26.09
C LEU A 104 -16.30 7.51 -25.82
N SER A 105 -16.74 7.58 -24.56
CA SER A 105 -18.18 7.71 -24.25
C SER A 105 -18.77 9.02 -24.78
N LEU A 106 -17.94 10.07 -24.85
CA LEU A 106 -18.25 11.27 -25.60
C LEU A 106 -17.92 11.06 -27.09
N PRO A 107 -18.67 11.68 -28.01
CA PRO A 107 -18.52 11.47 -29.45
C PRO A 107 -17.30 12.20 -30.04
N PHE A 108 -16.17 12.13 -29.34
CA PHE A 108 -14.85 12.35 -29.89
C PHE A 108 -14.47 11.21 -30.83
N CYS A 109 -13.34 11.39 -31.50
CA CYS A 109 -12.78 10.40 -32.41
C CYS A 109 -11.30 10.21 -32.13
N VAL A 110 -10.83 9.04 -32.51
CA VAL A 110 -9.43 8.63 -32.46
C VAL A 110 -8.71 9.18 -33.70
N GLY A 111 -7.42 9.49 -33.55
CA GLY A 111 -6.57 9.88 -34.66
C GLY A 111 -6.33 8.74 -35.68
N PRO A 112 -5.63 9.05 -36.78
CA PRO A 112 -5.48 8.13 -37.90
C PRO A 112 -4.54 6.95 -37.63
N LYS A 113 -3.69 7.03 -36.60
CA LYS A 113 -2.73 5.97 -36.27
C LYS A 113 -3.47 4.81 -35.59
N ALA A 114 -3.41 3.62 -36.19
CA ALA A 114 -4.18 2.44 -35.76
C ALA A 114 -3.41 1.48 -34.83
N SER A 115 -2.07 1.52 -34.85
CA SER A 115 -1.22 0.61 -34.09
C SER A 115 -0.12 1.36 -33.37
N ILE A 116 0.14 0.93 -32.15
CA ILE A 116 1.26 1.39 -31.31
C ILE A 116 2.44 0.46 -31.58
N SER A 117 3.67 0.98 -31.52
CA SER A 117 4.87 0.15 -31.66
C SER A 117 4.94 -0.92 -30.55
N HIS A 118 4.85 -0.50 -29.29
CA HIS A 118 4.84 -1.37 -28.13
C HIS A 118 3.97 -0.71 -27.02
N TYR A 119 3.17 -1.52 -26.32
CA TYR A 119 2.55 -1.13 -25.05
C TYR A 119 2.07 -2.40 -24.33
N HIS A 120 2.39 -2.50 -23.05
CA HIS A 120 1.87 -3.54 -22.17
C HIS A 120 1.30 -2.90 -20.91
N GLU A 121 0.08 -3.27 -20.54
CA GLU A 121 -0.54 -2.84 -19.29
C GLU A 121 0.20 -3.47 -18.11
N THR A 122 0.44 -2.67 -17.08
CA THR A 122 1.02 -3.18 -15.83
C THR A 122 -0.01 -4.00 -15.05
N LEU A 123 0.45 -4.94 -14.21
CA LEU A 123 -0.43 -5.71 -13.32
C LEU A 123 -1.31 -4.80 -12.45
N GLY A 124 -0.77 -3.67 -12.00
CA GLY A 124 -1.49 -2.69 -11.20
C GLY A 124 -2.61 -1.99 -11.98
N GLU A 125 -2.35 -1.59 -13.21
CA GLU A 125 -3.36 -0.98 -14.09
C GLU A 125 -4.48 -1.97 -14.44
N ALA A 126 -4.12 -3.21 -14.78
CA ALA A 126 -5.08 -4.27 -15.08
C ALA A 126 -6.01 -4.58 -13.89
N LEU A 127 -5.46 -4.65 -12.67
CA LEU A 127 -6.26 -4.90 -11.46
C LEU A 127 -7.14 -3.72 -11.04
N LEU A 128 -6.70 -2.50 -11.32
CA LEU A 128 -7.49 -1.29 -11.08
C LEU A 128 -8.56 -1.07 -12.15
N GLY A 129 -8.53 -1.84 -13.25
CA GLY A 129 -9.47 -1.71 -14.36
C GLY A 129 -9.33 -0.37 -15.08
N VAL A 130 -8.11 0.17 -15.16
CA VAL A 130 -7.87 1.42 -15.89
C VAL A 130 -7.86 1.12 -17.38
N GLU A 131 -8.94 1.46 -18.06
CA GLU A 131 -9.09 1.27 -19.50
C GLU A 131 -8.47 2.47 -20.24
N LEU A 132 -7.20 2.33 -20.65
CA LEU A 132 -6.49 3.37 -21.39
C LEU A 132 -6.71 3.17 -22.89
N GLU A 133 -7.31 4.18 -23.52
CA GLU A 133 -7.56 4.18 -24.95
C GLU A 133 -6.46 4.95 -25.68
N PHE A 134 -5.94 4.38 -26.77
CA PHE A 134 -4.93 5.05 -27.58
C PHE A 134 -5.53 6.24 -28.34
N SER A 135 -4.89 7.40 -28.25
CA SER A 135 -5.37 8.61 -28.91
C SER A 135 -5.29 8.59 -30.44
N GLY A 136 -4.42 7.77 -31.03
CA GLY A 136 -4.18 7.74 -32.48
C GLY A 136 -3.41 8.95 -33.03
N LEU A 137 -2.87 9.81 -32.16
CA LEU A 137 -2.03 10.95 -32.55
C LEU A 137 -0.58 10.52 -32.71
N ASP A 138 0.10 11.05 -33.73
CA ASP A 138 1.51 10.76 -33.97
C ASP A 138 2.38 11.83 -33.31
N ILE A 139 2.89 11.51 -32.13
CA ILE A 139 3.74 12.40 -31.34
C ILE A 139 5.12 11.75 -31.25
N LEU A 140 6.14 12.49 -31.65
CA LEU A 140 7.53 12.03 -31.65
C LEU A 140 8.35 12.90 -30.70
N PHE A 141 9.27 12.29 -29.95
CA PHE A 141 10.08 12.96 -28.95
C PHE A 141 10.96 14.04 -29.58
N LYS A 142 10.89 15.26 -29.04
CA LYS A 142 11.54 16.49 -29.54
C LYS A 142 11.18 16.91 -30.98
N ALA A 143 10.19 16.29 -31.61
CA ALA A 143 9.71 16.72 -32.92
C ALA A 143 8.43 17.57 -32.76
N PRO A 144 8.48 18.89 -33.04
CA PRO A 144 7.31 19.73 -32.96
C PRO A 144 6.34 19.42 -34.10
N VAL A 145 5.05 19.37 -33.80
CA VAL A 145 3.98 19.15 -34.77
C VAL A 145 3.19 20.44 -34.88
N ALA A 146 3.21 21.06 -36.06
CA ALA A 146 2.39 22.23 -36.33
C ALA A 146 0.90 21.86 -36.26
N LYS A 147 0.03 22.88 -36.16
CA LYS A 147 -1.42 22.69 -36.10
C LYS A 147 -1.92 21.80 -37.24
N THR A 148 -2.30 20.57 -36.91
CA THR A 148 -2.78 19.56 -37.85
C THR A 148 -4.15 19.06 -37.43
N ALA A 149 -5.02 18.83 -38.41
CA ALA A 149 -6.33 18.20 -38.18
C ALA A 149 -6.15 16.69 -38.14
N TYR A 150 -6.59 16.04 -37.07
CA TYR A 150 -6.47 14.59 -36.91
C TYR A 150 -7.78 13.86 -37.17
N CYS A 151 -8.92 14.55 -37.04
CA CYS A 151 -10.23 13.97 -37.27
C CYS A 151 -11.28 15.04 -37.57
N GLU A 152 -12.31 14.65 -38.31
CA GLU A 152 -13.50 15.46 -38.57
C GLU A 152 -14.76 14.74 -38.07
N ILE A 153 -15.56 15.41 -37.24
CA ILE A 153 -16.82 14.88 -36.70
C ILE A 153 -18.01 15.59 -37.32
N THR A 154 -19.04 14.81 -37.66
CA THR A 154 -20.36 15.32 -38.07
C THR A 154 -21.31 15.33 -36.86
N LEU A 155 -21.88 16.49 -36.53
CA LEU A 155 -22.80 16.62 -35.40
C LEU A 155 -24.22 16.16 -35.77
N SER A 156 -24.48 14.86 -35.59
CA SER A 156 -25.84 14.32 -35.59
C SER A 156 -26.62 14.78 -34.35
N SER A 157 -27.95 14.65 -34.36
CA SER A 157 -28.80 15.04 -33.22
C SER A 157 -28.35 14.41 -31.90
N ALA A 158 -28.04 13.11 -31.91
CA ALA A 158 -27.55 12.39 -30.72
C ALA A 158 -26.18 12.90 -30.23
N LYS A 159 -25.22 13.08 -31.15
CA LYS A 159 -23.86 13.56 -30.80
C LYS A 159 -23.90 15.01 -30.28
N LEU A 160 -24.74 15.84 -30.88
CA LEU A 160 -24.96 17.22 -30.46
C LEU A 160 -25.51 17.28 -29.03
N GLN A 161 -26.54 16.48 -28.72
CA GLN A 161 -27.11 16.44 -27.36
C GLN A 161 -26.09 15.94 -26.33
N ALA A 162 -25.27 14.94 -26.67
CA ALA A 162 -24.21 14.47 -25.78
C ALA A 162 -23.20 15.58 -25.45
N PHE A 163 -22.73 16.34 -26.45
CA PHE A 163 -21.83 17.47 -26.19
C PHE A 163 -22.50 18.60 -25.41
N ILE A 164 -23.74 18.96 -25.74
CA ILE A 164 -24.48 20.00 -24.99
C ILE A 164 -24.62 19.58 -23.52
N TYR A 165 -24.98 18.32 -23.26
CA TYR A 165 -25.08 17.78 -21.92
C TYR A 165 -23.75 17.84 -21.18
N ALA A 166 -22.65 17.45 -21.83
CA ALA A 166 -21.32 17.49 -21.26
C ALA A 166 -20.86 18.93 -20.94
N VAL A 167 -21.08 19.89 -21.85
CA VAL A 167 -20.75 21.30 -21.63
C VAL A 167 -21.59 21.89 -20.49
N LYS A 168 -22.90 21.61 -20.46
CA LYS A 168 -23.82 22.09 -19.42
C LYS A 168 -23.43 21.61 -18.02
N ASN A 169 -22.88 20.41 -17.89
CA ASN A 169 -22.45 19.83 -16.62
C ASN A 169 -20.96 20.04 -16.33
N HIS A 170 -20.28 20.90 -17.11
CA HIS A 170 -18.84 21.16 -16.99
C HIS A 170 -18.00 19.89 -16.98
N TYR A 171 -18.16 19.08 -18.02
CA TYR A 171 -17.37 17.86 -18.17
C TYR A 171 -15.90 18.19 -18.39
N TRP A 172 -15.05 17.47 -17.66
CA TRP A 172 -13.61 17.43 -17.86
C TRP A 172 -13.22 16.08 -18.46
N TYR A 173 -12.04 16.03 -19.05
CA TYR A 173 -11.42 14.81 -19.55
C TYR A 173 -9.99 14.68 -19.06
N GLN A 174 -9.53 13.44 -18.93
CA GLN A 174 -8.19 13.08 -18.53
C GLN A 174 -7.44 12.40 -19.68
N MET A 175 -6.19 12.79 -19.85
CA MET A 175 -5.23 12.09 -20.70
C MET A 175 -3.90 11.92 -19.96
N TYR A 176 -3.03 11.06 -20.48
CA TYR A 176 -1.68 10.84 -19.94
C TYR A 176 -0.65 10.85 -21.05
N ILE A 177 0.48 11.49 -20.80
CA ILE A 177 1.71 11.35 -21.59
C ILE A 177 2.81 10.97 -20.60
N ASP A 178 3.52 9.86 -20.85
CA ASP A 178 4.62 9.40 -20.00
C ASP A 178 4.25 9.29 -18.49
N GLY A 179 3.01 8.88 -18.20
CA GLY A 179 2.45 8.80 -16.86
C GLY A 179 1.99 10.15 -16.25
N LEU A 180 2.33 11.28 -16.86
CA LEU A 180 1.93 12.61 -16.38
C LEU A 180 0.46 12.89 -16.75
N PRO A 181 -0.41 13.20 -15.76
CA PRO A 181 -1.80 13.46 -16.01
C PRO A 181 -2.03 14.85 -16.62
N ILE A 182 -2.96 14.89 -17.55
CA ILE A 182 -3.37 16.09 -18.28
C ILE A 182 -4.89 16.19 -18.17
N TRP A 183 -5.38 17.35 -17.72
CA TRP A 183 -6.80 17.63 -17.64
C TRP A 183 -7.19 18.74 -18.62
N GLY A 184 -8.35 18.59 -19.23
CA GLY A 184 -8.96 19.65 -20.03
C GLY A 184 -10.47 19.65 -19.87
N ILE A 185 -11.09 20.77 -20.22
CA ILE A 185 -12.54 20.93 -20.21
C ILE A 185 -13.06 20.70 -21.63
N VAL A 186 -14.20 20.01 -21.75
CA VAL A 186 -14.80 19.69 -23.06
C VAL A 186 -15.20 20.96 -23.82
N GLY A 187 -15.82 21.92 -23.14
CA GLY A 187 -16.33 23.13 -23.75
C GLY A 187 -16.77 24.18 -22.73
N GLU A 188 -17.41 25.23 -23.22
CA GLU A 188 -17.85 26.36 -22.41
C GLU A 188 -19.29 26.75 -22.80
N HIS A 189 -20.09 27.10 -21.80
CA HIS A 189 -21.43 27.67 -22.00
C HIS A 189 -21.32 29.18 -21.85
N ASP A 190 -21.77 29.91 -22.88
CA ASP A 190 -21.84 31.37 -22.82
C ASP A 190 -23.24 31.76 -22.37
N GLU A 191 -23.33 32.34 -21.17
CA GLU A 191 -24.60 32.77 -20.56
C GLU A 191 -25.25 33.91 -21.35
N SER A 192 -24.46 34.74 -22.03
CA SER A 192 -24.93 35.93 -22.75
C SER A 192 -25.82 35.56 -23.94
N ASP A 193 -25.37 34.57 -24.71
CA ASP A 193 -26.01 34.12 -25.96
C ASP A 193 -26.73 32.77 -25.79
N ASN A 194 -26.79 32.25 -24.55
CA ASN A 194 -27.29 30.92 -24.18
C ASN A 194 -26.84 29.82 -25.16
N SER A 195 -25.57 29.89 -25.55
CA SER A 195 -24.99 29.08 -26.62
C SER A 195 -23.89 28.18 -26.06
N TYR A 196 -23.83 26.95 -26.54
CA TYR A 196 -22.84 25.96 -26.11
C TYR A 196 -21.70 25.90 -27.11
N TYR A 197 -20.47 25.94 -26.62
CA TYR A 197 -19.26 25.89 -27.42
C TYR A 197 -18.40 24.70 -27.05
N LEU A 198 -17.73 24.12 -28.03
CA LEU A 198 -16.76 23.04 -27.88
C LEU A 198 -15.35 23.56 -28.15
N TRP A 199 -14.38 23.12 -27.35
CA TRP A 199 -12.96 23.37 -27.62
C TRP A 199 -12.43 22.38 -28.66
N THR A 200 -11.97 22.89 -29.80
CA THR A 200 -11.63 22.05 -30.98
C THR A 200 -10.14 21.93 -31.23
N HIS A 201 -9.34 22.86 -30.70
CA HIS A 201 -7.89 22.85 -30.83
C HIS A 201 -7.23 22.48 -29.50
N LYS A 202 -6.39 21.44 -29.51
CA LYS A 202 -5.59 21.01 -28.36
C LYS A 202 -4.12 21.30 -28.60
N LYS A 203 -3.54 22.19 -27.81
CA LYS A 203 -2.13 22.55 -27.88
C LYS A 203 -1.38 21.92 -26.72
N PHE A 204 -0.49 21.00 -27.04
CA PHE A 204 0.36 20.30 -26.07
C PHE A 204 1.72 20.99 -26.01
N GLU A 205 2.08 21.52 -24.84
CA GLU A 205 3.42 22.02 -24.56
C GLU A 205 4.14 21.02 -23.65
N ILE A 206 5.10 20.30 -24.22
CA ILE A 206 5.81 19.22 -23.53
C ILE A 206 7.20 19.71 -23.12
N GLY A 207 7.44 19.74 -21.81
CA GLY A 207 8.71 20.06 -21.18
C GLY A 207 9.62 18.84 -21.13
N TYR A 208 10.85 18.97 -21.62
CA TYR A 208 11.86 17.90 -21.55
C TYR A 208 13.14 18.37 -20.86
N ASN A 209 13.79 17.44 -20.16
CA ASN A 209 15.13 17.62 -19.59
C ASN A 209 16.01 16.46 -20.06
N GLY A 210 16.98 16.75 -20.94
CA GLY A 210 17.82 15.74 -21.58
C GLY A 210 17.01 14.80 -22.48
N ASN A 211 16.87 13.55 -22.06
CA ASN A 211 16.14 12.48 -22.74
C ASN A 211 14.85 12.07 -22.01
N ARG A 212 14.35 12.88 -21.09
CA ARG A 212 13.15 12.57 -20.30
C ARG A 212 12.10 13.66 -20.39
N ILE A 213 10.83 13.27 -20.28
CA ILE A 213 9.69 14.19 -20.20
C ILE A 213 9.47 14.56 -18.73
N VAL A 214 9.34 15.86 -18.46
CA VAL A 214 9.29 16.40 -17.10
C VAL A 214 8.08 17.32 -16.85
N ASP A 215 7.44 17.86 -17.89
CA ASP A 215 6.21 18.62 -17.74
C ASP A 215 5.32 18.45 -18.98
N VAL A 216 4.02 18.49 -18.79
CA VAL A 216 3.07 18.55 -19.90
C VAL A 216 1.96 19.55 -19.57
N ASN A 217 1.79 20.53 -20.45
CA ASN A 217 0.69 21.47 -20.40
C ASN A 217 -0.23 21.29 -21.59
N LEU A 218 -1.53 21.30 -21.33
CA LEU A 218 -2.56 21.33 -22.36
C LEU A 218 -3.26 22.68 -22.33
N THR A 219 -3.23 23.37 -23.48
CA THR A 219 -4.05 24.55 -23.71
C THR A 219 -5.14 24.20 -24.71
N SER A 220 -6.39 24.40 -24.33
CA SER A 220 -7.53 24.25 -25.25
C SER A 220 -7.83 25.59 -25.89
N GLU A 221 -7.69 25.67 -27.21
CA GLU A 221 -7.90 26.89 -27.99
C GLU A 221 -9.04 26.70 -29.00
N VAL A 222 -9.54 27.79 -29.58
CA VAL A 222 -10.60 27.81 -30.60
C VAL A 222 -11.92 27.19 -30.14
N LYS A 223 -12.85 28.06 -29.70
CA LYS A 223 -14.22 27.67 -29.38
C LYS A 223 -15.08 27.62 -30.65
N THR A 224 -15.81 26.53 -30.85
CA THR A 224 -16.75 26.37 -31.97
C THR A 224 -18.15 26.14 -31.43
N LYS A 225 -19.12 26.93 -31.91
CA LYS A 225 -20.53 26.81 -31.51
C LYS A 225 -21.09 25.46 -31.96
N LEU A 226 -21.83 24.80 -31.07
CA LEU A 226 -22.47 23.52 -31.34
C LEU A 226 -23.77 23.73 -32.13
N VAL A 227 -23.79 23.31 -33.41
CA VAL A 227 -24.95 23.40 -34.31
C VAL A 227 -25.23 22.05 -34.97
N LEU A 228 -26.52 21.75 -35.21
CA LEU A 228 -26.95 20.51 -35.87
C LEU A 228 -26.37 20.40 -37.30
N ASN A 229 -25.92 19.20 -37.66
CA ASN A 229 -25.33 18.85 -38.96
C ASN A 229 -24.06 19.63 -39.34
N GLN A 230 -23.45 20.34 -38.39
CA GLN A 230 -22.17 20.99 -38.61
C GLN A 230 -21.03 19.96 -38.59
N LYS A 231 -20.04 20.17 -39.46
CA LYS A 231 -18.77 19.45 -39.43
C LYS A 231 -17.77 20.22 -38.58
N ILE A 232 -17.14 19.54 -37.62
CA ILE A 232 -16.13 20.11 -36.74
C ILE A 232 -14.83 19.34 -36.96
N ALA A 233 -13.78 20.05 -37.36
CA ALA A 233 -12.44 19.49 -37.47
C ALA A 233 -11.72 19.64 -36.12
N LEU A 234 -11.30 18.52 -35.54
CA LEU A 234 -10.48 18.51 -34.33
C LEU A 234 -9.01 18.59 -34.73
N THR A 235 -8.28 19.49 -34.09
CA THR A 235 -6.88 19.80 -34.42
C THR A 235 -6.01 19.71 -33.19
N TYR A 236 -4.76 19.33 -33.39
CA TYR A 236 -3.75 19.31 -32.34
C TYR A 236 -2.46 19.99 -32.79
N GLU A 237 -1.68 20.46 -31.83
CA GLU A 237 -0.35 21.04 -32.01
C GLU A 237 0.54 20.53 -30.88
N VAL A 238 1.80 20.24 -31.17
CA VAL A 238 2.79 19.78 -30.17
C VAL A 238 4.01 20.69 -30.22
N ILE A 239 4.34 21.29 -29.09
CA ILE A 239 5.50 22.16 -28.93
C ILE A 239 6.39 21.59 -27.82
N TRP A 240 7.66 21.39 -28.15
CA TRP A 240 8.66 20.92 -27.18
C TRP A 240 9.42 22.11 -26.59
N LYS A 241 9.51 22.17 -25.25
CA LYS A 241 10.24 23.21 -24.52
C LYS A 241 11.31 22.57 -23.63
N PRO A 242 12.55 23.08 -23.64
CA PRO A 242 13.55 22.63 -22.68
C PRO A 242 13.18 23.11 -21.27
N SER A 243 13.34 22.26 -20.27
CA SER A 243 13.05 22.55 -18.86
C SER A 243 14.24 22.19 -17.97
N THR A 244 14.43 22.95 -16.89
CA THR A 244 15.47 22.69 -15.87
C THR A 244 15.00 21.79 -14.73
N VAL A 245 13.72 21.40 -14.72
CA VAL A 245 13.11 20.56 -13.69
C VAL A 245 13.73 19.17 -13.74
N ARG A 246 14.08 18.62 -12.57
CA ARG A 246 14.61 17.25 -12.45
C ARG A 246 13.51 16.23 -12.64
N PHE A 247 13.87 15.02 -13.06
CA PHE A 247 12.88 13.99 -13.35
C PHE A 247 12.10 13.57 -12.09
N GLU A 248 12.76 13.54 -10.94
CA GLU A 248 12.21 13.15 -9.64
C GLU A 248 11.15 14.15 -9.16
N GLU A 249 11.33 15.44 -9.50
CA GLU A 249 10.45 16.55 -9.10
C GLU A 249 9.28 16.77 -10.10
N ARG A 250 9.19 15.97 -11.17
CA ARG A 250 8.20 16.19 -12.26
C ARG A 250 6.74 16.14 -11.78
N PHE A 251 6.47 15.39 -10.71
CA PHE A 251 5.13 15.26 -10.15
C PHE A 251 4.77 16.34 -9.12
N ASP A 252 5.73 17.14 -8.65
CA ASP A 252 5.51 18.13 -7.58
C ASP A 252 4.43 19.16 -7.95
N LYS A 253 4.37 19.51 -9.25
CA LYS A 253 3.33 20.39 -9.80
C LYS A 253 1.91 19.88 -9.57
N TYR A 254 1.71 18.56 -9.53
CA TYR A 254 0.41 17.92 -9.35
C TYR A 254 0.10 17.62 -7.88
N LEU A 255 1.13 17.59 -7.03
CA LEU A 255 1.03 17.28 -5.60
C LEU A 255 0.72 18.52 -4.75
N ASP A 256 0.26 19.62 -5.37
CA ASP A 256 0.19 20.96 -4.79
C ASP A 256 -0.16 20.96 -3.28
N PRO A 257 0.85 21.19 -2.41
CA PRO A 257 0.68 21.13 -0.97
C PRO A 257 -0.36 22.13 -0.49
N SER A 258 -0.56 23.24 -1.19
CA SER A 258 -1.48 24.31 -0.80
C SER A 258 -2.96 23.88 -0.88
N PHE A 259 -3.30 22.97 -1.79
CA PHE A 259 -4.65 22.42 -1.95
C PHE A 259 -4.98 21.39 -0.87
N PHE A 260 -4.01 20.53 -0.50
CA PHE A 260 -4.16 19.54 0.58
C PHE A 260 -3.98 20.14 1.99
N GLN A 261 -3.34 21.31 2.11
CA GLN A 261 -3.20 22.09 3.36
C GLN A 261 -4.46 22.89 3.72
N HIS A 262 -5.66 22.35 3.52
CA HIS A 262 -6.82 22.90 4.22
C HIS A 262 -6.59 22.79 5.74
N ARG A 263 -6.81 23.90 6.47
CA ARG A 263 -6.84 23.98 7.95
C ARG A 263 -7.73 22.93 8.64
N ILE A 264 -8.50 22.19 7.85
CA ILE A 264 -9.40 21.10 8.20
C ILE A 264 -8.64 19.84 8.65
N HIS A 265 -7.46 19.52 8.08
CA HIS A 265 -6.70 18.33 8.50
C HIS A 265 -6.15 18.46 9.92
N TRP A 266 -5.52 19.60 10.26
CA TRP A 266 -5.08 19.84 11.64
C TRP A 266 -6.26 19.86 12.62
N PHE A 267 -7.39 20.46 12.23
CA PHE A 267 -8.59 20.47 13.08
C PHE A 267 -9.12 19.06 13.38
N SER A 268 -9.13 18.16 12.39
CA SER A 268 -9.50 16.75 12.56
C SER A 268 -8.52 15.98 13.45
N ILE A 269 -7.21 16.22 13.28
CA ILE A 269 -6.17 15.63 14.14
C ILE A 269 -6.32 16.09 15.58
N PHE A 270 -6.56 17.38 15.81
CA PHE A 270 -6.79 17.91 17.16
C PHE A 270 -8.06 17.34 17.79
N ASN A 271 -9.17 17.28 17.04
CA ASN A 271 -10.44 16.73 17.51
C ASN A 271 -10.31 15.25 17.91
N SER A 272 -9.66 14.43 17.09
CA SER A 272 -9.40 13.03 17.41
C SER A 272 -8.43 12.85 18.58
N PHE A 273 -7.37 13.67 18.66
CA PHE A 273 -6.41 13.66 19.76
C PHE A 273 -7.05 14.01 21.12
N MET A 274 -7.92 15.03 21.16
CA MET A 274 -8.68 15.40 22.35
C MET A 274 -9.60 14.28 22.83
N MET A 275 -10.28 13.59 21.90
CA MET A 275 -11.10 12.42 22.23
C MET A 275 -10.29 11.28 22.84
N VAL A 276 -9.08 11.00 22.31
CA VAL A 276 -8.20 9.98 22.86
C VAL A 276 -7.75 10.33 24.28
N ILE A 277 -7.32 11.57 24.53
CA ILE A 277 -6.94 12.02 25.88
C ILE A 277 -8.11 11.89 26.85
N PHE A 278 -9.31 12.28 26.43
CA PHE A 278 -10.50 12.19 27.25
C PHE A 278 -10.85 10.74 27.60
N LEU A 279 -10.83 9.84 26.60
CA LEU A 279 -11.07 8.40 26.80
C LEU A 279 -10.03 7.78 27.74
N VAL A 280 -8.74 8.08 27.54
CA VAL A 280 -7.66 7.60 28.41
C VAL A 280 -7.84 8.13 29.83
N GLY A 281 -8.22 9.40 29.99
CA GLY A 281 -8.51 10.02 31.29
C GLY A 281 -9.68 9.35 32.01
N LEU A 282 -10.79 9.09 31.32
CA LEU A 282 -11.95 8.38 31.88
C LEU A 282 -11.59 6.95 32.27
N VAL A 283 -10.94 6.19 31.39
CA VAL A 283 -10.50 4.82 31.68
C VAL A 283 -9.53 4.81 32.86
N SER A 284 -8.57 5.73 32.90
CA SER A 284 -7.63 5.85 34.01
C SER A 284 -8.32 6.23 35.32
N MET A 285 -9.32 7.12 35.30
CA MET A 285 -10.10 7.46 36.50
C MET A 285 -10.88 6.25 37.02
N ILE A 286 -11.54 5.51 36.13
CA ILE A 286 -12.26 4.28 36.48
C ILE A 286 -11.27 3.27 37.07
N LEU A 287 -10.15 3.02 36.39
CA LEU A 287 -9.11 2.10 36.84
C LEU A 287 -8.52 2.51 38.20
N MET A 288 -8.20 3.79 38.41
CA MET A 288 -7.69 4.27 39.70
C MET A 288 -8.75 4.20 40.79
N ARG A 289 -10.03 4.36 40.44
CA ARG A 289 -11.14 4.21 41.38
C ARG A 289 -11.35 2.74 41.76
N THR A 290 -11.26 1.81 40.81
CA THR A 290 -11.34 0.37 41.10
C THR A 290 -10.12 -0.09 41.89
N LEU A 291 -8.91 0.28 41.48
CA LEU A 291 -7.67 -0.10 42.19
C LEU A 291 -7.65 0.42 43.63
N ARG A 292 -8.01 1.69 43.90
CA ARG A 292 -8.09 2.20 45.28
C ARG A 292 -9.15 1.47 46.11
N LYS A 293 -10.29 1.16 45.50
CA LYS A 293 -11.36 0.39 46.17
C LYS A 293 -10.90 -1.04 46.48
N ASP A 294 -10.18 -1.67 45.56
CA ASP A 294 -9.67 -3.02 45.73
C ASP A 294 -8.56 -3.04 46.80
N TYR A 295 -7.59 -2.11 46.76
CA TYR A 295 -6.55 -1.98 47.79
C TYR A 295 -7.13 -1.77 49.20
N ALA A 296 -8.12 -0.88 49.34
CA ALA A 296 -8.75 -0.61 50.63
C ALA A 296 -9.62 -1.77 51.15
N ARG A 297 -10.00 -2.72 50.28
CA ARG A 297 -10.64 -3.97 50.68
C ARG A 297 -9.59 -4.95 51.22
N TYR A 298 -8.49 -5.16 50.50
CA TYR A 298 -7.42 -6.07 50.96
C TYR A 298 -6.82 -5.66 52.31
N SER A 299 -6.62 -4.35 52.54
CA SER A 299 -6.10 -3.88 53.83
C SER A 299 -7.06 -4.14 55.01
N LYS A 300 -8.37 -4.17 54.75
CA LYS A 300 -9.37 -4.48 55.79
C LYS A 300 -9.47 -5.98 56.04
N ASP A 301 -9.31 -6.80 55.01
CA ASP A 301 -9.32 -8.26 55.16
C ASP A 301 -8.11 -8.73 56.00
N GLU A 302 -6.93 -8.11 55.84
CA GLU A 302 -5.75 -8.37 56.69
C GLU A 302 -5.99 -7.95 58.16
N GLU A 303 -6.56 -6.76 58.42
CA GLU A 303 -6.87 -6.30 59.79
C GLU A 303 -7.99 -7.11 60.48
N MET A 304 -8.92 -7.70 59.70
CA MET A 304 -9.94 -8.60 60.24
C MET A 304 -9.39 -9.99 60.57
N ASP A 305 -8.37 -10.47 59.85
CA ASP A 305 -7.71 -11.76 60.14
C ASP A 305 -6.95 -11.71 61.49
N ASP A 306 -6.36 -10.55 61.81
CA ASP A 306 -5.67 -10.31 63.10
C ASP A 306 -6.62 -10.14 64.31
N MET A 307 -7.93 -9.97 64.09
CA MET A 307 -8.93 -9.73 65.14
C MET A 307 -9.80 -10.95 65.50
N VAL A 308 -9.57 -12.12 64.89
CA VAL A 308 -10.36 -13.35 65.14
C VAL A 308 -9.56 -14.38 65.94
N GLY A 309 -9.50 -14.15 67.24
CA GLY A 309 -9.11 -15.15 68.25
C GLY A 309 -10.32 -15.59 69.07
N ASN A 310 -11.31 -16.28 68.47
CA ASN A 310 -12.35 -17.05 69.17
C ASN A 310 -13.34 -17.76 68.22
N GLU A 311 -13.10 -19.06 68.00
CA GLU A 311 -14.01 -20.22 67.95
C GLU A 311 -15.49 -20.13 67.47
N TRP A 312 -15.91 -19.11 66.71
CA TRP A 312 -17.20 -19.12 65.98
C TRP A 312 -17.09 -18.54 64.57
N GLN A 313 -15.94 -18.74 63.92
CA GLN A 313 -15.65 -18.19 62.59
C GLN A 313 -15.24 -19.28 61.57
N ILE A 314 -15.40 -20.56 61.87
CA ILE A 314 -14.95 -21.64 60.96
C ILE A 314 -15.88 -21.78 59.73
N VAL A 315 -17.15 -21.32 59.80
CA VAL A 315 -18.12 -21.48 58.70
C VAL A 315 -18.15 -20.29 57.72
N GLN A 316 -17.62 -19.11 58.07
CA GLN A 316 -17.58 -17.95 57.16
C GLN A 316 -16.21 -17.72 56.51
N VAL A 317 -15.11 -18.07 57.19
CA VAL A 317 -13.76 -17.85 56.64
C VAL A 317 -13.41 -18.83 55.51
N GLU A 318 -13.90 -20.07 55.55
CA GLU A 318 -13.72 -21.01 54.42
C GLU A 318 -14.51 -20.61 53.16
N ARG A 319 -15.51 -19.71 53.28
CA ARG A 319 -16.31 -19.27 52.14
C ARG A 319 -15.80 -17.98 51.50
N ASP A 320 -15.08 -17.14 52.24
CA ASP A 320 -14.50 -15.88 51.74
C ASP A 320 -13.01 -15.99 51.37
N LEU A 321 -12.28 -17.03 51.81
CA LEU A 321 -10.92 -17.36 51.32
C LEU A 321 -10.91 -18.21 50.03
N GLY A 322 -12.08 -18.70 49.60
CA GLY A 322 -12.21 -19.66 48.50
C GLY A 322 -12.20 -19.07 47.08
N ASP A 323 -12.33 -17.75 46.91
CA ASP A 323 -12.37 -17.13 45.59
C ASP A 323 -11.28 -16.06 45.46
N GLU A 324 -10.09 -16.51 45.05
CA GLU A 324 -9.17 -15.69 44.26
C GLU A 324 -9.97 -15.02 43.13
N TYR A 325 -10.33 -13.76 43.32
CA TYR A 325 -11.20 -12.96 42.44
C TYR A 325 -11.02 -13.30 40.95
N GLY A 326 -12.10 -13.68 40.26
CA GLY A 326 -12.11 -14.34 38.95
C GLY A 326 -11.19 -13.80 37.84
N TRP A 327 -10.75 -12.53 37.87
CA TRP A 327 -9.72 -12.05 36.94
C TRP A 327 -8.30 -12.60 37.22
N LYS A 328 -7.99 -12.96 38.46
CA LYS A 328 -6.75 -13.65 38.85
C LYS A 328 -6.74 -15.10 38.36
N GLN A 329 -7.90 -15.75 38.35
CA GLN A 329 -8.08 -17.08 37.76
C GLN A 329 -7.96 -17.07 36.23
N VAL A 330 -8.23 -15.92 35.56
CA VAL A 330 -8.01 -15.77 34.10
C VAL A 330 -6.56 -16.05 33.70
N HIS A 331 -5.57 -15.81 34.57
CA HIS A 331 -4.18 -16.17 34.23
C HIS A 331 -4.01 -17.68 34.00
N GLY A 332 -4.79 -18.53 34.70
CA GLY A 332 -4.82 -19.97 34.51
C GLY A 332 -5.64 -20.40 33.29
N ASP A 333 -6.69 -19.65 32.96
CA ASP A 333 -7.55 -19.92 31.80
C ASP A 333 -6.99 -19.40 30.46
N VAL A 334 -6.10 -18.39 30.47
CA VAL A 334 -5.41 -17.87 29.27
C VAL A 334 -4.57 -18.95 28.57
N PHE A 335 -4.09 -19.94 29.31
CA PHE A 335 -3.31 -21.05 28.74
C PHE A 335 -4.16 -22.23 28.29
N ARG A 336 -5.49 -22.19 28.49
CA ARG A 336 -6.37 -23.27 28.01
C ARG A 336 -6.48 -23.19 26.48
N PRO A 337 -6.25 -24.29 25.75
CA PRO A 337 -6.43 -24.29 24.30
C PRO A 337 -7.91 -23.99 23.95
N PRO A 338 -8.16 -23.12 22.95
CA PRO A 338 -9.52 -22.82 22.51
C PRO A 338 -10.14 -24.05 21.84
N THR A 339 -11.48 -24.10 21.78
CA THR A 339 -12.22 -25.20 21.13
C THR A 339 -11.83 -25.43 19.66
N HIS A 340 -11.38 -24.37 18.98
CA HIS A 340 -10.94 -24.39 17.58
C HIS A 340 -9.52 -23.84 17.42
N THR A 341 -8.52 -24.58 17.93
CA THR A 341 -7.09 -24.21 17.90
C THR A 341 -6.57 -23.93 16.49
N LEU A 342 -6.97 -24.72 15.48
CA LEU A 342 -6.53 -24.53 14.09
C LEU A 342 -7.00 -23.18 13.52
N LEU A 343 -8.28 -22.84 13.69
CA LEU A 343 -8.84 -21.60 13.17
C LEU A 343 -8.23 -20.39 13.91
N PHE A 344 -8.11 -20.49 15.23
CA PHE A 344 -7.53 -19.42 16.04
C PHE A 344 -6.08 -19.14 15.66
N SER A 345 -5.25 -20.19 15.55
CA SER A 345 -3.86 -20.05 15.15
C SER A 345 -3.69 -19.52 13.72
N ALA A 346 -4.53 -19.96 12.78
CA ALA A 346 -4.56 -19.42 11.42
C ALA A 346 -4.92 -17.93 11.40
N LEU A 347 -5.94 -17.50 12.15
CA LEU A 347 -6.33 -16.08 12.24
C LEU A 347 -5.26 -15.20 12.89
N VAL A 348 -4.56 -15.72 13.90
CA VAL A 348 -3.45 -14.99 14.52
C VAL A 348 -2.26 -14.89 13.56
N GLY A 349 -1.94 -15.96 12.82
CA GLY A 349 -0.91 -15.96 11.80
C GLY A 349 -1.20 -14.98 10.66
N THR A 350 -2.44 -14.95 10.15
CA THR A 350 -2.85 -13.98 9.12
C THR A 350 -2.82 -12.54 9.65
N GLY A 351 -3.19 -12.32 10.91
CA GLY A 351 -3.07 -11.01 11.56
C GLY A 351 -1.63 -10.50 11.61
N HIS A 352 -0.68 -11.36 11.99
CA HIS A 352 0.75 -11.02 11.98
C HIS A 352 1.25 -10.73 10.56
N GLN A 353 0.85 -11.54 9.57
CA GLN A 353 1.20 -11.31 8.17
C GLN A 353 0.70 -9.96 7.69
N ILE A 354 -0.58 -9.65 7.87
CA ILE A 354 -1.18 -8.37 7.44
C ILE A 354 -0.49 -7.20 8.13
N ALA A 355 -0.20 -7.30 9.43
CA ALA A 355 0.51 -6.24 10.16
C ALA A 355 1.91 -5.97 9.58
N VAL A 356 2.67 -7.03 9.24
CA VAL A 356 3.98 -6.89 8.61
C VAL A 356 3.87 -6.33 7.20
N VAL A 357 2.89 -6.79 6.40
CA VAL A 357 2.63 -6.26 5.06
C VAL A 357 2.34 -4.77 5.11
N VAL A 358 1.45 -4.33 6.00
CA VAL A 358 1.10 -2.91 6.17
C VAL A 358 2.34 -2.11 6.56
N LEU A 359 3.14 -2.58 7.52
CA LEU A 359 4.38 -1.92 7.92
C LEU A 359 5.36 -1.79 6.74
N CYS A 360 5.61 -2.88 6.02
CA CYS A 360 6.54 -2.91 4.88
C CYS A 360 6.07 -2.01 3.74
N VAL A 361 4.78 -2.04 3.39
CA VAL A 361 4.21 -1.18 2.33
C VAL A 361 4.31 0.29 2.74
N ILE A 362 4.05 0.64 4.00
CA ILE A 362 4.25 2.02 4.50
C ILE A 362 5.72 2.43 4.37
N LEU A 363 6.65 1.57 4.78
CA LEU A 363 8.09 1.86 4.68
C LEU A 363 8.53 2.05 3.22
N PHE A 364 8.05 1.20 2.31
CA PHE A 364 8.34 1.35 0.87
C PHE A 364 7.67 2.59 0.28
N ALA A 365 6.46 2.96 0.69
CA ALA A 365 5.81 4.19 0.25
C ALA A 365 6.52 5.45 0.75
N ILE A 366 7.22 5.39 1.90
CA ILE A 366 8.01 6.52 2.42
C ILE A 366 9.38 6.60 1.76
N MET A 367 10.06 5.46 1.56
CA MET A 367 11.41 5.43 0.99
C MET A 367 11.43 5.50 -0.53
N GLY A 368 10.40 4.95 -1.19
CA GLY A 368 10.32 4.85 -2.63
C GLY A 368 9.31 5.83 -3.19
N GLU A 369 9.60 6.33 -4.39
CA GLU A 369 8.70 7.18 -5.19
C GLU A 369 7.55 6.35 -5.81
N LEU A 370 6.93 5.44 -5.04
CA LEU A 370 5.87 4.54 -5.54
C LEU A 370 4.61 5.27 -6.04
N TYR A 371 4.53 6.59 -5.84
CA TYR A 371 3.46 7.45 -6.36
C TYR A 371 3.68 7.87 -7.82
N THR A 372 4.87 7.71 -8.39
CA THR A 372 5.17 8.15 -9.77
C THR A 372 4.59 7.21 -10.82
N GLU A 373 4.50 5.93 -10.50
CA GLU A 373 3.97 4.90 -11.38
C GLU A 373 2.55 4.48 -10.99
N ARG A 374 1.67 4.38 -11.99
CA ARG A 374 0.28 3.99 -11.78
C ARG A 374 0.21 2.53 -11.35
N GLY A 375 -0.57 2.25 -10.31
CA GLY A 375 -0.78 0.89 -9.82
C GLY A 375 0.43 0.25 -9.12
N SER A 376 1.59 0.92 -9.07
CA SER A 376 2.82 0.40 -8.46
C SER A 376 2.66 0.07 -6.97
N LEU A 377 1.89 0.89 -6.23
CA LEU A 377 1.57 0.63 -4.83
C LEU A 377 0.77 -0.67 -4.64
N LEU A 378 -0.22 -0.93 -5.50
CA LEU A 378 -1.04 -2.16 -5.45
C LEU A 378 -0.19 -3.38 -5.80
N SER A 379 0.59 -3.32 -6.89
CA SER A 379 1.48 -4.40 -7.31
C SER A 379 2.53 -4.71 -6.24
N THR A 380 3.13 -3.68 -5.63
CA THR A 380 4.07 -3.84 -4.51
C THR A 380 3.39 -4.47 -3.30
N ALA A 381 2.18 -4.03 -2.94
CA ALA A 381 1.44 -4.62 -1.83
C ALA A 381 1.16 -6.11 -2.04
N ILE A 382 0.77 -6.52 -3.25
CA ILE A 382 0.55 -7.93 -3.59
C ILE A 382 1.85 -8.73 -3.52
N PHE A 383 2.95 -8.17 -4.05
CA PHE A 383 4.26 -8.82 -3.99
C PHE A 383 4.74 -9.00 -2.54
N VAL A 384 4.65 -7.96 -1.71
CA VAL A 384 5.00 -8.01 -0.30
C VAL A 384 4.09 -8.98 0.46
N TYR A 385 2.81 -9.03 0.14
CA TYR A 385 1.88 -10.01 0.72
C TYR A 385 2.31 -11.45 0.43
N ALA A 386 2.71 -11.75 -0.81
CA ALA A 386 3.21 -13.06 -1.19
C ALA A 386 4.56 -13.37 -0.51
N ALA A 387 5.49 -12.40 -0.47
CA ALA A 387 6.82 -12.55 0.13
C ALA A 387 6.77 -12.75 1.66
N THR A 388 5.79 -12.17 2.33
CA THR A 388 5.59 -12.29 3.80
C THR A 388 4.77 -13.51 4.20
N SER A 389 4.32 -14.34 3.25
CA SER A 389 3.58 -15.58 3.55
C SER A 389 4.27 -16.55 4.54
N PRO A 390 5.61 -16.66 4.62
CA PRO A 390 6.25 -17.50 5.64
C PRO A 390 6.01 -17.02 7.08
N ILE A 391 5.77 -15.73 7.28
CA ILE A 391 5.49 -15.13 8.60
C ILE A 391 4.18 -15.68 9.14
N ASN A 392 3.16 -15.78 8.28
CA ASN A 392 1.88 -16.41 8.62
C ASN A 392 2.10 -17.84 9.14
N GLY A 393 2.85 -18.65 8.37
CA GLY A 393 3.17 -20.03 8.74
C GLY A 393 3.96 -20.14 10.05
N TYR A 394 4.93 -19.26 10.29
CA TYR A 394 5.73 -19.28 11.51
C TYR A 394 4.91 -18.93 12.76
N PHE A 395 4.17 -17.81 12.76
CA PHE A 395 3.40 -17.39 13.92
C PHE A 395 2.17 -18.28 14.15
N GLY A 396 1.45 -18.65 13.09
CA GLY A 396 0.32 -19.57 13.17
C GLY A 396 0.75 -20.97 13.62
N GLY A 397 1.77 -21.54 12.97
CA GLY A 397 2.30 -22.86 13.32
C GLY A 397 2.93 -22.91 14.71
N SER A 398 3.69 -21.88 15.11
CA SER A 398 4.26 -21.80 16.45
C SER A 398 3.19 -21.68 17.53
N LEU A 399 2.11 -20.93 17.29
CA LEU A 399 1.02 -20.81 18.25
C LEU A 399 0.23 -22.11 18.37
N TYR A 400 -0.03 -22.76 17.24
CA TYR A 400 -0.67 -24.08 17.19
C TYR A 400 0.15 -25.11 17.99
N GLY A 401 1.45 -25.23 17.73
CA GLY A 401 2.32 -26.17 18.46
C GLY A 401 2.52 -25.86 19.95
N ARG A 402 2.27 -24.60 20.38
CA ARG A 402 2.25 -24.25 21.82
C ARG A 402 0.94 -24.66 22.51
N MET A 403 -0.13 -24.87 21.75
CA MET A 403 -1.47 -25.18 22.26
C MET A 403 -1.82 -26.67 22.20
N GLY A 404 -1.03 -27.50 21.51
CA GLY A 404 -1.21 -28.96 21.43
C GLY A 404 -0.74 -29.54 20.11
#